data_AF-A0A4R5YE47-F1
#
_entry.id   AF-A0A4R5YE47-F1
#
_cell.length_a   1.000
_cell.length_b   1.000
_cell.length_c   1.000
_cell.angle_alpha   90.00
_cell.angle_beta   90.00
_cell.angle_gamma   90.00
#
_symmetry.space_group_name_H-M   'P 1'
#
loop_
_entity.id
_entity.type
_entity.pdbx_description
1 polymer ?
#
loop_
_entity_poly.entity_id
_entity_poly.type
_entity_poly.pdbx_seq_one_letter_code
_entity_poly.pdbx_strand_id
1 'polypeptide(L)'
;MPLEFSKKLAARETPIPGVVLYDLPVHGDNRGWFKENWQREKMVALGLPDFRPVQNNISFNEKAGTTRGIHAEPWDKFISVATGKIFGAWVDLRQGPSFGTVFTAELDPSQAIFIPRGVGNAFQTLEDNTAYTYLVNDHWSADAQSQYTFLNLADETVSVPWPIPLSQAELSDKDKAHPRLADVVPMPPKKTLVVGANGQLGKALRNLYEGDSSVEFAGRSEFDLGSRESFAGRNWKNYSTIINAAAYTAVDAAESPEGRAEAWSVNVAAVSALARTAVEHDLTLVHVSSDYVFDGAQVLHREDEPFTPLGVYGQTKAAADAIVQVVPRHYIVRTSWVIGDGNNFVRTMASLADRGIEPSVVNDQIGRLSFTEDIAAGIRHLLDSGVEYGTYNLSSDGEPQSWADLAADVYELSGKDRAAVTGVSTAEYFKGKEAAPRPLNSVLDLAKIKAAGYEPALSSTRLESYVKNGLIKQ
;
A
#
# COMPACT_ATOMS: atom_id res chain seq x y z
N MET A 1 6.29 -37.43 24.77
CA MET A 1 5.58 -38.31 23.81
C MET A 1 6.49 -38.52 22.61
N PRO A 2 6.46 -39.68 21.94
CA PRO A 2 7.22 -39.87 20.71
C PRO A 2 6.77 -38.88 19.63
N LEU A 3 7.71 -38.38 18.83
CA LEU A 3 7.45 -37.49 17.70
C LEU A 3 6.48 -38.15 16.72
N GLU A 4 5.38 -37.48 16.40
CA GLU A 4 4.41 -37.97 15.43
C GLU A 4 4.92 -37.70 14.00
N PHE A 5 5.19 -38.77 13.26
CA PHE A 5 5.65 -38.69 11.88
C PHE A 5 4.48 -38.60 10.88
N SER A 6 4.76 -38.03 9.71
CA SER A 6 3.86 -37.99 8.54
C SER A 6 2.55 -37.20 8.72
N LYS A 7 2.55 -36.18 9.57
CA LYS A 7 1.47 -35.18 9.58
C LYS A 7 1.31 -34.55 8.20
N LYS A 8 0.06 -34.22 7.84
CA LYS A 8 -0.19 -33.37 6.67
C LYS A 8 0.16 -31.93 7.04
N LEU A 9 0.73 -31.20 6.08
CA LEU A 9 0.94 -29.77 6.23
C LEU A 9 -0.43 -29.09 6.41
N ALA A 10 -0.62 -28.41 7.53
CA ALA A 10 -1.89 -27.77 7.87
C ALA A 10 -1.66 -26.49 8.67
N ALA A 11 -2.54 -25.51 8.48
CA ALA A 11 -2.54 -24.25 9.21
C ALA A 11 -3.70 -24.22 10.22
N ARG A 12 -3.47 -23.64 11.39
CA ARG A 12 -4.43 -23.52 12.48
C ARG A 12 -4.40 -22.08 13.01
N GLU A 13 -5.53 -21.41 12.92
CA GLU A 13 -5.70 -20.07 13.50
C GLU A 13 -5.57 -20.11 15.02
N THR A 14 -5.20 -18.97 15.57
CA THR A 14 -5.08 -18.77 17.01
C THR A 14 -5.92 -17.58 17.46
N PRO A 15 -6.15 -17.38 18.76
CA PRO A 15 -6.86 -16.21 19.26
C PRO A 15 -6.20 -14.86 18.93
N ILE A 16 -4.89 -14.85 18.59
CA ILE A 16 -4.17 -13.63 18.20
C ILE A 16 -4.27 -13.44 16.68
N PRO A 17 -4.86 -12.34 16.18
CA PRO A 17 -5.04 -12.13 14.75
C PRO A 17 -3.73 -12.20 13.96
N GLY A 18 -3.69 -13.06 12.95
CA GLY A 18 -2.52 -13.28 12.08
C GLY A 18 -1.45 -14.21 12.65
N VAL A 19 -1.55 -14.64 13.91
CA VAL A 19 -0.69 -15.71 14.44
C VAL A 19 -1.27 -17.05 14.00
N VAL A 20 -0.43 -17.85 13.34
CA VAL A 20 -0.86 -19.13 12.73
C VAL A 20 0.08 -20.24 13.16
N LEU A 21 -0.48 -21.30 13.74
CA LEU A 21 0.24 -22.53 14.08
C LEU A 21 0.19 -23.49 12.88
N TYR A 22 1.31 -24.14 12.58
CA TYR A 22 1.44 -25.08 11.49
C TYR A 22 1.81 -26.46 11.99
N ASP A 23 1.15 -27.48 11.45
CA ASP A 23 1.65 -28.86 11.46
C ASP A 23 2.61 -29.04 10.30
N LEU A 24 3.84 -29.48 10.57
CA LEU A 24 4.84 -29.78 9.56
C LEU A 24 4.94 -31.28 9.32
N PRO A 25 5.00 -31.73 8.05
CA PRO A 25 5.38 -33.10 7.74
C PRO A 25 6.80 -33.40 8.22
N VAL A 26 6.94 -34.42 9.06
CA VAL A 26 8.23 -34.97 9.47
C VAL A 26 8.30 -36.43 9.04
N HIS A 27 9.35 -36.78 8.30
CA HIS A 27 9.54 -38.11 7.74
C HIS A 27 10.68 -38.81 8.49
N GLY A 28 10.34 -39.82 9.29
CA GLY A 28 11.30 -40.66 10.01
C GLY A 28 11.78 -41.85 9.19
N ASP A 29 13.04 -42.21 9.32
CA ASP A 29 13.63 -43.45 8.83
C ASP A 29 14.68 -43.99 9.81
N ASN A 30 15.43 -45.03 9.41
CA ASN A 30 16.47 -45.63 10.25
C ASN A 30 17.71 -44.74 10.49
N ARG A 31 17.79 -43.55 9.88
CA ARG A 31 18.88 -42.58 10.03
C ARG A 31 18.46 -41.37 10.87
N GLY A 32 17.21 -41.29 11.30
CA GLY A 32 16.65 -40.15 12.03
C GLY A 32 15.38 -39.64 11.36
N TRP A 33 15.27 -38.32 11.17
CA TRP A 33 14.12 -37.73 10.50
C TRP A 33 14.50 -36.53 9.62
N PHE A 34 13.67 -36.27 8.61
CA PHE A 34 13.78 -35.14 7.70
C PHE A 34 12.49 -34.32 7.74
N LYS A 35 12.63 -33.00 7.64
CA LYS A 35 11.49 -32.09 7.44
C LYS A 35 11.87 -30.94 6.51
N GLU A 36 10.93 -30.52 5.69
CA GLU A 36 10.99 -29.20 5.05
C GLU A 36 10.55 -28.15 6.07
N ASN A 37 11.53 -27.49 6.71
CA ASN A 37 11.21 -26.54 7.78
C ASN A 37 10.44 -25.32 7.28
N TRP A 38 10.71 -24.90 6.04
CA TRP A 38 10.01 -23.82 5.35
C TRP A 38 10.09 -24.05 3.84
N GLN A 39 8.98 -23.82 3.14
CA GLN A 39 8.91 -23.83 1.67
C GLN A 39 7.85 -22.79 1.27
N ARG A 40 8.26 -21.76 0.52
CA ARG A 40 7.43 -20.59 0.22
C ARG A 40 6.09 -20.94 -0.43
N GLU A 41 6.12 -21.70 -1.52
CA GLU A 41 4.94 -22.04 -2.33
C GLU A 41 3.87 -22.79 -1.51
N LYS A 42 4.27 -23.80 -0.74
CA LYS A 42 3.39 -24.60 0.13
C LYS A 42 2.79 -23.77 1.26
N MET A 43 3.57 -22.88 1.86
CA MET A 43 3.10 -22.02 2.95
C MET A 43 2.15 -20.93 2.45
N VAL A 44 2.47 -20.28 1.33
CA VAL A 44 1.60 -19.26 0.72
C VAL A 44 0.30 -19.89 0.23
N ALA A 45 0.34 -21.09 -0.35
CA ALA A 45 -0.86 -21.84 -0.73
C ALA A 45 -1.76 -22.21 0.46
N LEU A 46 -1.22 -22.23 1.68
CA LEU A 46 -1.97 -22.40 2.93
C LEU A 46 -2.44 -21.08 3.57
N GLY A 47 -2.26 -19.96 2.87
CA GLY A 47 -2.70 -18.64 3.34
C GLY A 47 -1.68 -17.89 4.19
N LEU A 48 -0.44 -18.38 4.32
CA LEU A 48 0.63 -17.58 4.94
C LEU A 48 0.92 -16.37 4.04
N PRO A 49 0.92 -15.13 4.58
CA PRO A 49 1.40 -13.98 3.83
C PRO A 49 2.83 -14.24 3.33
N ASP A 50 3.12 -13.88 2.08
CA ASP A 50 4.46 -14.03 1.55
C ASP A 50 5.42 -13.01 2.19
N PHE A 51 5.91 -13.36 3.38
CA PHE A 51 6.70 -12.45 4.20
C PHE A 51 8.16 -12.33 3.74
N ARG A 52 8.63 -13.17 2.79
CA ARG A 52 9.96 -13.10 2.15
C ARG A 52 11.14 -13.05 3.17
N PRO A 53 11.43 -14.17 3.87
CA PRO A 53 12.48 -14.19 4.88
C PRO A 53 13.86 -13.85 4.28
N VAL A 54 14.61 -13.01 4.99
CA VAL A 54 15.96 -12.54 4.60
C VAL A 54 17.06 -13.07 5.52
N GLN A 55 16.68 -13.64 6.67
CA GLN A 55 17.62 -14.13 7.68
C GLN A 55 17.04 -15.37 8.36
N ASN A 56 17.92 -16.34 8.64
CA ASN A 56 17.64 -17.52 9.44
C ASN A 56 18.52 -17.51 10.69
N ASN A 57 17.91 -17.81 11.82
CA ASN A 57 18.54 -17.78 13.13
C ASN A 57 18.35 -19.13 13.82
N ILE A 58 19.35 -19.54 14.58
CA ILE A 58 19.31 -20.75 15.40
C ILE A 58 19.83 -20.39 16.79
N SER A 59 19.11 -20.80 17.82
CA SER A 59 19.60 -20.79 19.20
C SER A 59 19.61 -22.21 19.73
N PHE A 60 20.78 -22.62 20.23
CA PHE A 60 20.96 -23.88 20.92
C PHE A 60 20.89 -23.65 22.43
N ASN A 61 20.16 -24.51 23.13
CA ASN A 61 19.95 -24.42 24.57
C ASN A 61 20.26 -25.79 25.16
N GLU A 62 21.30 -25.86 25.98
CA GLU A 62 21.85 -27.12 26.51
C GLU A 62 20.89 -27.80 27.49
N LYS A 63 20.13 -27.02 28.27
CA LYS A 63 19.28 -27.52 29.34
C LYS A 63 17.80 -27.18 29.12
N ALA A 64 16.93 -28.04 29.64
CA ALA A 64 15.55 -27.70 29.88
C ALA A 64 15.43 -26.54 30.91
N GLY A 65 14.40 -25.70 30.75
CA GLY A 65 14.15 -24.54 31.62
C GLY A 65 14.74 -23.22 31.15
N THR A 66 15.56 -23.21 30.09
CA THR A 66 16.00 -21.95 29.46
C THR A 66 14.78 -21.20 28.93
N THR A 67 14.54 -20.00 29.45
CA THR A 67 13.35 -19.20 29.13
C THR A 67 13.77 -17.83 28.60
N ARG A 68 13.27 -17.46 27.42
CA ARG A 68 13.55 -16.16 26.78
C ARG A 68 12.32 -15.26 26.85
N GLY A 69 12.53 -13.97 27.14
CA GLY A 69 11.48 -12.98 27.38
C GLY A 69 10.47 -12.77 26.25
N ILE A 70 9.34 -12.12 26.58
CA ILE A 70 8.28 -11.76 25.62
C ILE A 70 8.70 -10.49 24.88
N HIS A 71 9.22 -10.66 23.67
CA HIS A 71 9.70 -9.57 22.83
C HIS A 71 8.80 -9.44 21.61
N ALA A 72 8.24 -8.26 21.39
CA ALA A 72 7.48 -7.91 20.20
C ALA A 72 8.35 -7.07 19.27
N GLU A 73 8.86 -7.70 18.22
CA GLU A 73 9.76 -7.07 17.27
C GLU A 73 9.02 -6.42 16.09
N PRO A 74 9.66 -5.43 15.41
CA PRO A 74 9.06 -4.71 14.30
C PRO A 74 9.04 -5.50 12.97
N TRP A 75 9.10 -6.83 13.01
CA TRP A 75 9.12 -7.74 11.85
C TRP A 75 8.37 -9.04 12.12
N ASP A 76 8.11 -9.78 11.05
CA ASP A 76 7.44 -11.07 11.13
C ASP A 76 8.46 -12.18 11.39
N LYS A 77 8.01 -13.25 12.05
CA LYS A 77 8.81 -14.44 12.34
C LYS A 77 8.11 -15.71 11.91
N PHE A 78 8.88 -16.67 11.41
CA PHE A 78 8.44 -18.04 11.28
C PHE A 78 9.33 -18.92 12.15
N ILE A 79 8.76 -19.52 13.20
CA ILE A 79 9.48 -20.22 14.26
C ILE A 79 9.23 -21.72 14.16
N SER A 80 10.25 -22.52 14.43
CA SER A 80 10.19 -23.98 14.45
C SER A 80 11.27 -24.56 15.36
N VAL A 81 11.21 -25.86 15.66
CA VAL A 81 12.17 -26.55 16.51
C VAL A 81 12.98 -27.56 15.70
N ALA A 82 14.30 -27.44 15.66
CA ALA A 82 15.17 -28.37 14.93
C ALA A 82 15.46 -29.64 15.73
N THR A 83 15.45 -29.60 17.06
CA THR A 83 15.50 -30.76 17.96
C THR A 83 15.03 -30.36 19.35
N GLY A 84 14.55 -31.32 20.14
CA GLY A 84 13.99 -31.09 21.47
C GLY A 84 12.55 -30.58 21.41
N LYS A 85 12.14 -29.87 22.47
CA LYS A 85 10.77 -29.39 22.62
C LYS A 85 10.75 -28.06 23.38
N ILE A 86 9.82 -27.18 23.01
CA ILE A 86 9.57 -25.93 23.72
C ILE A 86 8.11 -25.80 24.15
N PHE A 87 7.88 -24.99 25.17
CA PHE A 87 6.63 -24.30 25.42
C PHE A 87 6.76 -22.86 24.92
N GLY A 88 5.98 -22.48 23.92
CA GLY A 88 5.92 -21.12 23.41
C GLY A 88 4.76 -20.34 24.01
N ALA A 89 4.98 -19.05 24.24
CA ALA A 89 3.97 -18.11 24.68
C ALA A 89 4.02 -16.84 23.83
N TRP A 90 2.87 -16.46 23.29
CA TRP A 90 2.70 -15.30 22.45
C TRP A 90 1.67 -14.36 23.04
N VAL A 91 1.96 -13.06 23.00
CA VAL A 91 1.08 -12.03 23.52
C VAL A 91 0.93 -10.93 22.49
N ASP A 92 -0.29 -10.55 22.15
CA ASP A 92 -0.51 -9.44 21.23
C ASP A 92 -0.16 -8.11 21.90
N LEU A 93 0.95 -7.48 21.50
CA LEU A 93 1.37 -6.17 22.02
C LEU A 93 1.11 -5.05 21.00
N ARG A 94 0.32 -5.30 19.95
CA ARG A 94 -0.08 -4.30 18.96
C ARG A 94 -1.18 -3.41 19.54
N GLN A 95 -1.17 -2.14 19.15
CA GLN A 95 -2.28 -1.24 19.42
C GLN A 95 -3.56 -1.78 18.74
N GLY A 96 -4.61 -2.04 19.53
CA GLY A 96 -5.88 -2.52 19.00
C GLY A 96 -6.70 -3.31 20.00
N PRO A 97 -7.87 -3.82 19.58
CA PRO A 97 -8.80 -4.54 20.46
C PRO A 97 -8.27 -5.88 20.98
N SER A 98 -7.26 -6.46 20.31
CA SER A 98 -6.63 -7.72 20.72
C SER A 98 -5.46 -7.54 21.68
N PHE A 99 -5.07 -6.30 22.05
CA PHE A 99 -3.95 -6.05 22.95
C PHE A 99 -4.06 -6.84 24.26
N GLY A 100 -2.99 -7.55 24.62
CA GLY A 100 -2.92 -8.43 25.79
C GLY A 100 -3.46 -9.85 25.57
N THR A 101 -4.00 -10.17 24.39
CA THR A 101 -4.45 -11.54 24.07
C THR A 101 -3.28 -12.50 24.09
N VAL A 102 -3.46 -13.65 24.74
CA VAL A 102 -2.42 -14.66 24.94
C VAL A 102 -2.73 -15.93 24.13
N PHE A 103 -1.70 -16.50 23.52
CA PHE A 103 -1.73 -17.85 22.96
C PHE A 103 -0.51 -18.63 23.46
N THR A 104 -0.69 -19.89 23.80
CA THR A 104 0.41 -20.78 24.21
C THR A 104 0.29 -22.13 23.52
N ALA A 105 1.43 -22.74 23.24
CA ALA A 105 1.48 -24.08 22.64
C ALA A 105 2.83 -24.74 22.92
N GLU A 106 2.83 -26.06 23.00
CA GLU A 106 4.06 -26.82 22.91
C GLU A 106 4.42 -27.06 21.45
N LEU A 107 5.70 -26.88 21.11
CA LEU A 107 6.23 -27.13 19.77
C LEU A 107 7.36 -28.14 19.85
N ASP A 108 7.25 -29.18 19.02
CA ASP A 108 8.33 -30.11 18.69
C ASP A 108 8.72 -29.94 17.21
N PRO A 109 9.62 -30.77 16.64
CA PRO A 109 10.02 -30.64 15.24
C PRO A 109 8.90 -30.76 14.21
N SER A 110 7.73 -31.30 14.57
CA SER A 110 6.55 -31.42 13.72
C SER A 110 5.64 -30.20 13.73
N GLN A 111 6.05 -29.10 14.39
CA GLN A 111 5.26 -27.88 14.46
C GLN A 111 6.10 -26.64 14.15
N ALA A 112 5.41 -25.62 13.64
CA ALA A 112 5.95 -24.29 13.45
C ALA A 112 4.88 -23.25 13.74
N ILE A 113 5.27 -21.98 13.90
CA ILE A 113 4.34 -20.89 14.13
C ILE A 113 4.80 -19.62 13.43
N PHE A 114 3.86 -18.94 12.77
CA PHE A 114 4.08 -17.62 12.21
C PHE A 114 3.59 -16.54 13.17
N ILE A 115 4.45 -15.56 13.42
CA ILE A 115 4.24 -14.47 14.37
C ILE A 115 4.37 -13.14 13.61
N PRO A 116 3.28 -12.38 13.45
CA PRO A 116 3.34 -11.06 12.83
C PRO A 116 4.11 -10.05 13.69
N ARG A 117 4.61 -8.99 13.05
CA ARG A 117 5.13 -7.78 13.69
C ARG A 117 4.27 -7.35 14.88
N GLY A 118 4.93 -7.09 16.01
CA GLY A 118 4.29 -6.55 17.22
C GLY A 118 3.62 -7.58 18.13
N VAL A 119 3.61 -8.85 17.75
CA VAL A 119 3.24 -9.93 18.66
C VAL A 119 4.47 -10.34 19.47
N GLY A 120 4.35 -10.25 20.78
CA GLY A 120 5.38 -10.66 21.73
C GLY A 120 5.62 -12.16 21.66
N ASN A 121 6.85 -12.59 21.45
CA ASN A 121 7.25 -13.99 21.37
C ASN A 121 8.16 -14.38 22.53
N ALA A 122 7.81 -15.42 23.26
CA ALA A 122 8.63 -16.05 24.28
C ALA A 122 8.62 -17.58 24.15
N PHE A 123 9.64 -18.23 24.71
CA PHE A 123 9.64 -19.69 24.85
C PHE A 123 10.41 -20.15 26.09
N GLN A 124 10.07 -21.35 26.54
CA GLN A 124 10.78 -22.13 27.55
C GLN A 124 11.14 -23.50 26.98
N THR A 125 12.41 -23.92 27.09
CA THR A 125 12.81 -25.27 26.68
C THR A 125 12.27 -26.32 27.64
N LEU A 126 11.72 -27.41 27.11
CA LEU A 126 11.18 -28.53 27.90
C LEU A 126 12.12 -29.73 27.91
N GLU A 127 13.09 -29.76 27.00
CA GLU A 127 14.08 -30.82 26.85
C GLU A 127 15.49 -30.23 26.72
N ASP A 128 16.48 -30.98 27.20
CA ASP A 128 17.89 -30.68 27.00
C ASP A 128 18.25 -30.69 25.51
N ASN A 129 19.32 -30.00 25.14
CA ASN A 129 19.81 -29.91 23.76
C ASN A 129 18.73 -29.47 22.75
N THR A 130 17.87 -28.52 23.15
CA THR A 130 16.82 -27.98 22.29
C THR A 130 17.39 -26.92 21.34
N ALA A 131 17.20 -27.11 20.04
CA ALA A 131 17.57 -26.15 19.00
C ALA A 131 16.33 -25.46 18.44
N TYR A 132 16.19 -24.18 18.75
CA TYR A 132 15.11 -23.31 18.29
C TYR A 132 15.56 -22.56 17.03
N THR A 133 14.79 -22.64 15.94
CA THR A 133 15.08 -21.99 14.66
C THR A 133 13.99 -21.01 14.28
N TYR A 134 14.37 -19.86 13.72
CA TYR A 134 13.39 -18.91 13.23
C TYR A 134 13.90 -18.13 12.02
N LEU A 135 12.98 -17.85 11.11
CA LEU A 135 13.17 -16.97 9.96
C LEU A 135 12.59 -15.61 10.28
N VAL A 136 13.21 -14.54 9.75
CA VAL A 136 12.70 -13.17 9.85
C VAL A 136 12.77 -12.47 8.49
N ASN A 137 11.87 -11.51 8.26
CA ASN A 137 11.83 -10.70 7.04
C ASN A 137 12.50 -9.34 7.15
N ASP A 138 13.27 -9.13 8.22
CA ASP A 138 14.03 -7.91 8.40
C ASP A 138 15.35 -8.18 9.13
N HIS A 139 16.33 -7.34 8.88
CA HIS A 139 17.64 -7.45 9.49
C HIS A 139 17.61 -6.89 10.91
N TRP A 140 18.22 -7.64 11.83
CA TRP A 140 18.48 -7.13 13.17
C TRP A 140 19.49 -5.98 13.10
N SER A 141 19.20 -4.89 13.81
CA SER A 141 20.15 -3.81 14.08
C SER A 141 20.01 -3.36 15.54
N ALA A 142 21.05 -2.73 16.09
CA ALA A 142 20.99 -2.16 17.44
C ALA A 142 19.87 -1.11 17.55
N ASP A 143 19.66 -0.30 16.50
CA ASP A 143 18.60 0.70 16.42
C ASP A 143 17.20 0.10 16.46
N ALA A 144 17.04 -1.14 15.97
CA ALA A 144 15.75 -1.82 16.00
C ALA A 144 15.29 -2.11 17.44
N GLN A 145 16.19 -2.27 18.42
CA GLN A 145 15.79 -2.52 19.82
C GLN A 145 14.98 -1.36 20.41
N SER A 146 15.21 -0.13 19.97
CA SER A 146 14.42 1.03 20.41
C SER A 146 12.96 0.99 19.95
N GLN A 147 12.64 0.13 18.97
CA GLN A 147 11.31 -0.06 18.40
C GLN A 147 10.62 -1.32 18.94
N TYR A 148 11.26 -2.05 19.84
CA TYR A 148 10.67 -3.26 20.43
C TYR A 148 9.65 -2.87 21.50
N THR A 149 8.60 -3.66 21.59
CA THR A 149 7.73 -3.68 22.75
C THR A 149 8.06 -4.91 23.59
N PHE A 150 8.19 -4.75 24.90
CA PHE A 150 8.57 -5.83 25.81
C PHE A 150 7.47 -6.07 26.82
N LEU A 151 7.31 -7.32 27.25
CA LEU A 151 6.43 -7.67 28.37
C LEU A 151 7.19 -8.57 29.37
N ASN A 152 6.92 -8.35 30.66
CA ASN A 152 7.48 -9.17 31.73
C ASN A 152 6.93 -10.60 31.69
N LEU A 153 7.80 -11.59 31.81
CA LEU A 153 7.44 -13.02 31.83
C LEU A 153 6.50 -13.39 33.00
N ALA A 154 6.59 -12.65 34.11
CA ALA A 154 5.80 -12.88 35.31
C ALA A 154 4.56 -11.98 35.39
N ASP A 155 4.14 -11.36 34.28
CA ASP A 155 3.00 -10.42 34.30
C ASP A 155 1.70 -11.14 34.70
N GLU A 156 1.04 -10.59 35.71
CA GLU A 156 -0.10 -11.17 36.40
C GLU A 156 -1.38 -11.08 35.56
N THR A 157 -1.42 -10.16 34.60
CA THR A 157 -2.58 -9.94 33.73
C THR A 157 -2.64 -11.00 32.63
N VAL A 158 -1.53 -11.22 31.93
CA VAL A 158 -1.45 -12.27 30.90
C VAL A 158 -1.33 -13.67 31.51
N SER A 159 -0.73 -13.78 32.70
CA SER A 159 -0.65 -15.00 33.51
C SER A 159 -0.22 -16.24 32.72
N VAL A 160 0.90 -16.15 31.99
CA VAL A 160 1.39 -17.25 31.14
C VAL A 160 1.65 -18.50 32.00
N PRO A 161 1.06 -19.67 31.68
CA PRO A 161 1.19 -20.88 32.48
C PRO A 161 2.50 -21.62 32.17
N TRP A 162 3.63 -21.06 32.61
CA TRP A 162 4.96 -21.63 32.40
C TRP A 162 5.08 -23.06 33.00
N PRO A 163 5.42 -24.09 32.19
CA PRO A 163 5.54 -25.47 32.68
C PRO A 163 6.59 -25.66 33.78
N ILE A 164 7.71 -24.96 33.67
CA ILE A 164 8.74 -24.86 34.71
C ILE A 164 8.57 -23.50 35.39
N PRO A 165 8.38 -23.45 36.72
CA PRO A 165 8.23 -22.18 37.44
C PRO A 165 9.36 -21.21 37.14
N LEU A 166 9.04 -19.92 36.94
CA LEU A 166 10.05 -18.90 36.62
C LEU A 166 11.15 -18.76 37.69
N SER A 167 10.89 -19.17 38.93
CA SER A 167 11.89 -19.24 40.01
C SER A 167 12.95 -20.33 39.80
N GLN A 168 12.69 -21.29 38.91
CA GLN A 168 13.58 -22.40 38.55
C GLN A 168 14.07 -22.30 37.09
N ALA A 169 13.58 -21.30 36.33
CA ALA A 169 13.96 -21.07 34.95
C ALA A 169 15.28 -20.29 34.85
N GLU A 170 16.05 -20.55 33.79
CA GLU A 170 17.22 -19.74 33.45
C GLU A 170 16.75 -18.50 32.68
N LEU A 171 16.86 -17.32 33.32
CA LEU A 171 16.36 -16.03 32.82
C LEU A 171 17.48 -14.99 32.71
N SER A 172 17.43 -14.14 31.70
CA SER A 172 18.30 -12.97 31.62
C SER A 172 17.86 -11.88 32.60
N ASP A 173 18.79 -11.08 33.12
CA ASP A 173 18.45 -9.97 34.01
C ASP A 173 17.63 -8.88 33.29
N LYS A 174 17.81 -8.74 31.97
CA LYS A 174 17.03 -7.82 31.14
C LYS A 174 15.54 -8.20 31.15
N ASP A 175 15.23 -9.49 30.96
CA ASP A 175 13.84 -9.96 30.91
C ASP A 175 13.10 -9.80 32.24
N LYS A 176 13.83 -9.86 33.37
CA LYS A 176 13.26 -9.62 34.71
C LYS A 176 12.79 -8.17 34.90
N ALA A 177 13.44 -7.22 34.21
CA ALA A 177 13.21 -5.79 34.33
C ALA A 177 12.18 -5.24 33.31
N HIS A 178 11.60 -6.09 32.46
CA HIS A 178 10.59 -5.65 31.49
C HIS A 178 9.30 -5.16 32.16
N PRO A 179 8.55 -4.25 31.51
CA PRO A 179 7.35 -3.65 32.08
C PRO A 179 6.21 -4.68 32.22
N ARG A 180 5.28 -4.37 33.14
CA ARG A 180 3.98 -5.05 33.22
C ARG A 180 3.07 -4.58 32.11
N LEU A 181 2.03 -5.35 31.76
CA LEU A 181 1.13 -5.08 30.64
C LEU A 181 0.49 -3.69 30.73
N ALA A 182 0.16 -3.23 31.95
CA ALA A 182 -0.40 -1.91 32.20
C ALA A 182 0.56 -0.75 31.82
N ASP A 183 1.87 -1.00 31.84
CA ASP A 183 2.92 -0.02 31.54
C ASP A 183 3.52 -0.22 30.13
N VAL A 184 3.01 -1.19 29.36
CA VAL A 184 3.46 -1.45 28.00
C VAL A 184 2.95 -0.36 27.08
N VAL A 185 3.85 0.28 26.32
CA VAL A 185 3.50 1.11 25.16
C VAL A 185 3.22 0.18 23.97
N PRO A 186 1.98 0.09 23.47
CA PRO A 186 1.64 -0.83 22.39
C PRO A 186 2.38 -0.47 21.10
N MET A 187 2.70 -1.48 20.29
CA MET A 187 3.30 -1.26 18.98
C MET A 187 2.27 -0.60 18.04
N PRO A 188 2.56 0.59 17.48
CA PRO A 188 1.63 1.27 16.60
C PRO A 188 1.50 0.54 15.25
N PRO A 189 0.38 0.73 14.54
CA PRO A 189 0.21 0.22 13.18
C PRO A 189 1.26 0.83 12.24
N LYS A 190 1.55 0.11 11.15
CA LYS A 190 2.33 0.66 10.04
C LYS A 190 1.54 1.79 9.37
N LYS A 191 2.26 2.78 8.86
CA LYS A 191 1.70 3.98 8.25
C LYS A 191 1.54 3.84 6.73
N THR A 192 0.66 4.69 6.18
CA THR A 192 0.59 5.00 4.76
C THR A 192 1.29 6.32 4.49
N LEU A 193 2.22 6.36 3.53
CA LEU A 193 2.85 7.60 3.06
C LEU A 193 2.17 8.11 1.79
N VAL A 194 1.62 9.32 1.81
CA VAL A 194 1.10 10.02 0.63
C VAL A 194 2.14 11.02 0.15
N VAL A 195 2.72 10.79 -1.03
CA VAL A 195 3.62 11.75 -1.69
C VAL A 195 2.88 12.57 -2.75
N GLY A 196 3.31 13.82 -2.95
CA GLY A 196 2.55 14.77 -3.79
C GLY A 196 1.35 15.36 -3.04
N ALA A 197 1.43 15.41 -1.71
CA ALA A 197 0.30 15.77 -0.83
C ALA A 197 -0.26 17.19 -1.03
N ASN A 198 0.48 18.08 -1.71
CA ASN A 198 0.07 19.45 -1.97
C ASN A 198 -0.65 19.62 -3.32
N GLY A 199 -0.66 18.58 -4.18
CA GLY A 199 -1.41 18.56 -5.43
C GLY A 199 -2.91 18.35 -5.20
N GLN A 200 -3.72 18.49 -6.26
CA GLN A 200 -5.19 18.40 -6.17
C GLN A 200 -5.66 17.10 -5.50
N LEU A 201 -5.11 15.95 -5.95
CA LEU A 201 -5.43 14.65 -5.36
C LEU A 201 -4.85 14.48 -3.95
N GLY A 202 -3.65 14.98 -3.71
CA GLY A 202 -3.02 14.95 -2.39
C GLY A 202 -3.86 15.65 -1.32
N LYS A 203 -4.45 16.80 -1.66
CA LYS A 203 -5.39 17.51 -0.78
C LYS A 203 -6.69 16.75 -0.54
N ALA A 204 -7.26 16.14 -1.59
CA ALA A 204 -8.45 15.29 -1.44
C ALA A 204 -8.17 14.08 -0.53
N LEU A 205 -7.02 13.42 -0.69
CA LEU A 205 -6.58 12.34 0.21
C LEU A 205 -6.41 12.86 1.64
N ARG A 206 -5.85 14.06 1.83
CA ARG A 206 -5.70 14.68 3.16
C ARG A 206 -7.03 14.91 3.85
N ASN A 207 -8.03 15.40 3.11
CA ASN A 207 -9.38 15.58 3.64
C ASN A 207 -10.04 14.22 3.97
N LEU A 208 -9.83 13.20 3.12
CA LEU A 208 -10.41 11.87 3.32
C LEU A 208 -9.85 11.13 4.57
N TYR A 209 -8.58 11.36 4.90
CA TYR A 209 -7.89 10.78 6.06
C TYR A 209 -7.74 11.80 7.21
N GLU A 210 -8.59 12.82 7.28
CA GLU A 210 -8.56 13.78 8.37
C GLU A 210 -8.72 13.08 9.72
N GLY A 211 -7.82 13.37 10.67
CA GLY A 211 -7.78 12.76 12.00
C GLY A 211 -7.13 11.37 12.07
N ASP A 212 -6.75 10.77 10.94
CA ASP A 212 -6.07 9.47 10.92
C ASP A 212 -4.55 9.64 11.04
N SER A 213 -4.02 9.42 12.24
CA SER A 213 -2.57 9.50 12.51
C SER A 213 -1.73 8.40 11.83
N SER A 214 -2.37 7.39 11.24
CA SER A 214 -1.68 6.34 10.49
C SER A 214 -1.32 6.77 9.06
N VAL A 215 -1.80 7.92 8.59
CA VAL A 215 -1.48 8.46 7.26
C VAL A 215 -0.56 9.67 7.37
N GLU A 216 0.62 9.56 6.78
CA GLU A 216 1.59 10.64 6.69
C GLU A 216 1.51 11.29 5.30
N PHE A 217 1.48 12.62 5.27
CA PHE A 217 1.38 13.41 4.05
C PHE A 217 2.66 14.21 3.82
N ALA A 218 3.31 13.99 2.68
CA ALA A 218 4.54 14.68 2.30
C ALA A 218 4.37 15.46 0.98
N GLY A 219 4.61 16.77 1.05
CA GLY A 219 4.92 17.58 -0.13
C GLY A 219 6.37 17.39 -0.55
N ARG A 220 6.77 18.12 -1.60
CA ARG A 220 8.15 18.06 -2.13
C ARG A 220 9.20 18.50 -1.10
N SER A 221 8.86 19.45 -0.23
CA SER A 221 9.74 19.94 0.84
C SER A 221 10.02 18.88 1.92
N GLU A 222 9.04 18.02 2.20
CA GLU A 222 9.13 16.98 3.22
C GLU A 222 9.69 15.67 2.65
N PHE A 223 9.43 15.39 1.36
CA PHE A 223 9.95 14.22 0.66
C PHE A 223 10.15 14.52 -0.84
N ASP A 224 11.39 14.81 -1.23
CA ASP A 224 11.73 15.04 -2.64
C ASP A 224 12.01 13.71 -3.34
N LEU A 225 11.14 13.34 -4.28
CA LEU A 225 11.28 12.12 -5.07
C LEU A 225 12.55 12.09 -5.94
N GLY A 226 13.13 13.24 -6.25
CA GLY A 226 14.42 13.34 -6.95
C GLY A 226 15.63 13.15 -6.04
N SER A 227 15.46 13.21 -4.72
CA SER A 227 16.57 13.14 -3.76
C SER A 227 16.74 11.73 -3.19
N ARG A 228 17.91 11.12 -3.42
CA ARG A 228 18.27 9.83 -2.81
C ARG A 228 18.30 9.88 -1.28
N GLU A 229 18.62 11.05 -0.72
CA GLU A 229 18.67 11.25 0.73
C GLU A 229 17.29 11.15 1.37
N SER A 230 16.24 11.64 0.69
CA SER A 230 14.86 11.51 1.18
C SER A 230 14.45 10.05 1.37
N PHE A 231 14.89 9.15 0.49
CA PHE A 231 14.65 7.71 0.64
C PHE A 231 15.50 7.08 1.74
N ALA A 232 16.79 7.42 1.81
CA ALA A 232 17.72 6.83 2.78
C ALA A 232 17.44 7.27 4.22
N GLY A 233 16.97 8.50 4.43
CA GLY A 233 16.66 9.05 5.75
C GLY A 233 15.34 8.54 6.35
N ARG A 234 14.57 7.75 5.61
CA ARG A 234 13.25 7.29 6.03
C ARG A 234 13.30 5.85 6.54
N ASN A 235 12.77 5.63 7.75
CA ASN A 235 12.61 4.28 8.28
C ASN A 235 11.37 3.60 7.66
N TRP A 236 11.57 2.93 6.51
CA TRP A 236 10.51 2.25 5.75
C TRP A 236 9.81 1.12 6.52
N LYS A 237 10.42 0.61 7.61
CA LYS A 237 9.83 -0.43 8.48
C LYS A 237 8.54 0.04 9.16
N ASN A 238 8.38 1.35 9.31
CA ASN A 238 7.20 1.98 9.88
C ASN A 238 6.06 2.15 8.86
N TYR A 239 6.24 1.75 7.60
CA TYR A 239 5.27 1.92 6.53
C TYR A 239 4.79 0.57 6.00
N SER A 240 3.55 0.54 5.54
CA SER A 240 2.96 -0.58 4.78
C SER A 240 2.56 -0.18 3.37
N THR A 241 2.37 1.11 3.13
CA THR A 241 1.80 1.61 1.87
C THR A 241 2.44 2.94 1.48
N ILE A 242 2.66 3.12 0.17
CA ILE A 242 2.95 4.41 -0.46
C ILE A 242 1.83 4.72 -1.44
N ILE A 243 1.22 5.90 -1.33
CA ILE A 243 0.33 6.48 -2.33
C ILE A 243 1.07 7.58 -3.08
N ASN A 244 1.39 7.32 -4.34
CA ASN A 244 2.04 8.28 -5.21
C ASN A 244 1.01 9.11 -5.99
N ALA A 245 0.72 10.31 -5.48
CA ALA A 245 -0.08 11.35 -6.14
C ALA A 245 0.79 12.44 -6.79
N ALA A 246 2.13 12.27 -6.81
CA ALA A 246 3.05 13.20 -7.44
C ALA A 246 3.25 12.86 -8.93
N ALA A 247 3.22 13.89 -9.78
CA ALA A 247 3.52 13.76 -11.20
C ALA A 247 3.91 15.12 -11.79
N TYR A 248 4.70 15.08 -12.86
CA TYR A 248 4.79 16.19 -13.80
C TYR A 248 3.57 16.12 -14.74
N THR A 249 2.74 17.16 -14.73
CA THR A 249 1.41 17.17 -15.41
C THR A 249 1.27 18.27 -16.46
N ALA A 250 2.32 19.06 -16.72
CA ALA A 250 2.30 20.10 -17.75
C ALA A 250 2.50 19.48 -19.14
N VAL A 251 1.42 18.93 -19.72
CA VAL A 251 1.43 18.11 -20.94
C VAL A 251 2.15 18.79 -22.10
N ASP A 252 1.82 20.04 -22.41
CA ASP A 252 2.45 20.78 -23.52
C ASP A 252 3.93 21.12 -23.22
N ALA A 253 4.24 21.49 -21.97
CA ALA A 253 5.61 21.81 -21.57
C ALA A 253 6.54 20.59 -21.63
N ALA A 254 6.01 19.38 -21.47
CA ALA A 254 6.76 18.13 -21.57
C ALA A 254 7.43 17.93 -22.95
N GLU A 255 6.96 18.60 -24.01
CA GLU A 255 7.54 18.48 -25.35
C GLU A 255 8.82 19.32 -25.55
N SER A 256 9.03 20.32 -24.71
CA SER A 256 10.27 21.11 -24.70
C SER A 256 11.47 20.26 -24.27
N PRO A 257 12.72 20.61 -24.64
CA PRO A 257 13.91 19.91 -24.17
C PRO A 257 13.99 19.82 -22.64
N GLU A 258 13.73 20.92 -21.93
CA GLU A 258 13.78 21.00 -20.48
C GLU A 258 12.61 20.23 -19.83
N GLY A 259 11.39 20.44 -20.32
CA GLY A 259 10.21 19.75 -19.80
C GLY A 259 10.24 18.25 -20.06
N ARG A 260 10.85 17.79 -21.17
CA ARG A 260 11.09 16.36 -21.42
C ARG A 260 12.00 15.77 -20.36
N ALA A 261 13.12 16.42 -20.06
CA ALA A 261 14.03 15.95 -19.00
C ALA A 261 13.34 15.92 -17.63
N GLU A 262 12.55 16.94 -17.31
CA GLU A 262 11.80 17.00 -16.05
C GLU A 262 10.70 15.93 -15.96
N ALA A 263 9.93 15.73 -17.04
CA ALA A 263 8.90 14.69 -17.10
C ALA A 263 9.50 13.29 -16.89
N TRP A 264 10.62 12.97 -17.54
CA TRP A 264 11.32 11.69 -17.32
C TRP A 264 11.89 11.57 -15.91
N SER A 265 12.42 12.65 -15.34
CA SER A 265 12.91 12.66 -13.96
C SER A 265 11.81 12.35 -12.95
N VAL A 266 10.68 13.04 -13.04
CA VAL A 266 9.57 12.95 -12.07
C VAL A 266 8.68 11.74 -12.31
N ASN A 267 8.26 11.49 -13.55
CA ASN A 267 7.30 10.42 -13.84
C ASN A 267 7.97 9.05 -13.99
N VAL A 268 9.28 8.97 -14.29
CA VAL A 268 9.96 7.68 -14.53
C VAL A 268 11.02 7.38 -13.48
N ALA A 269 12.03 8.25 -13.32
CA ALA A 269 13.16 7.96 -12.43
C ALA A 269 12.74 7.94 -10.95
N ALA A 270 11.95 8.93 -10.52
CA ALA A 270 11.36 8.98 -9.19
C ALA A 270 10.43 7.79 -8.92
N VAL A 271 9.60 7.41 -9.88
CA VAL A 271 8.71 6.22 -9.76
C VAL A 271 9.52 4.93 -9.68
N SER A 272 10.63 4.82 -10.42
CA SER A 272 11.56 3.69 -10.31
C SER A 272 12.20 3.55 -8.93
N ALA A 273 12.43 4.68 -8.24
CA ALA A 273 12.92 4.67 -6.86
C ALA A 273 11.82 4.19 -5.91
N LEU A 274 10.58 4.71 -6.04
CA LEU A 274 9.44 4.26 -5.26
C LEU A 274 9.15 2.76 -5.44
N ALA A 275 9.18 2.26 -6.68
CA ALA A 275 8.97 0.86 -6.99
C ALA A 275 10.03 -0.04 -6.35
N ARG A 276 11.31 0.36 -6.42
CA ARG A 276 12.40 -0.36 -5.75
C ARG A 276 12.20 -0.41 -4.24
N THR A 277 11.92 0.73 -3.62
CA THR A 277 11.63 0.82 -2.19
C THR A 277 10.45 -0.05 -1.79
N ALA A 278 9.38 -0.07 -2.59
CA ALA A 278 8.22 -0.92 -2.33
C ALA A 278 8.56 -2.42 -2.39
N VAL A 279 9.36 -2.84 -3.38
CA VAL A 279 9.82 -4.24 -3.49
C VAL A 279 10.76 -4.64 -2.35
N GLU A 280 11.66 -3.74 -1.95
CA GLU A 280 12.66 -3.96 -0.90
C GLU A 280 12.02 -4.08 0.49
N HIS A 281 11.00 -3.27 0.77
CA HIS A 281 10.36 -3.20 2.08
C HIS A 281 8.97 -3.84 2.15
N ASP A 282 8.59 -4.60 1.12
CA ASP A 282 7.28 -5.24 0.98
C ASP A 282 6.10 -4.26 1.19
N LEU A 283 6.18 -3.09 0.56
CA LEU A 283 5.15 -2.06 0.64
C LEU A 283 4.13 -2.22 -0.47
N THR A 284 2.88 -1.88 -0.19
CA THR A 284 1.89 -1.64 -1.24
C THR A 284 2.18 -0.31 -1.92
N LEU A 285 2.34 -0.29 -3.25
CA LEU A 285 2.51 0.94 -4.03
C LEU A 285 1.24 1.26 -4.81
N VAL A 286 0.55 2.34 -4.43
CA VAL A 286 -0.51 2.94 -5.24
C VAL A 286 0.13 4.00 -6.14
N HIS A 287 -0.01 3.87 -7.45
CA HIS A 287 0.48 4.83 -8.43
C HIS A 287 -0.66 5.41 -9.26
N VAL A 288 -0.82 6.73 -9.21
CA VAL A 288 -1.83 7.42 -10.01
C VAL A 288 -1.28 7.65 -11.41
N SER A 289 -1.95 7.10 -12.41
CA SER A 289 -1.59 7.17 -13.82
C SER A 289 -2.63 7.90 -14.66
N SER A 290 -2.54 7.82 -15.99
CA SER A 290 -3.34 8.63 -16.91
C SER A 290 -3.91 7.79 -18.04
N ASP A 291 -5.03 8.23 -18.59
CA ASP A 291 -5.54 7.92 -19.93
C ASP A 291 -4.51 8.17 -21.07
N TYR A 292 -3.60 9.13 -20.92
CA TYR A 292 -2.57 9.46 -21.93
C TYR A 292 -1.55 8.34 -22.19
N VAL A 293 -1.66 7.20 -21.52
CA VAL A 293 -0.91 5.98 -21.85
C VAL A 293 -1.42 5.31 -23.15
N PHE A 294 -2.56 5.76 -23.67
CA PHE A 294 -3.18 5.32 -24.92
C PHE A 294 -3.20 6.45 -25.96
N ASP A 295 -3.41 6.09 -27.23
CA ASP A 295 -3.53 7.02 -28.36
C ASP A 295 -4.94 7.56 -28.59
N GLY A 296 -5.96 6.96 -27.98
CA GLY A 296 -7.36 7.31 -28.21
C GLY A 296 -7.96 6.72 -29.48
N ALA A 297 -7.34 5.69 -30.07
CA ALA A 297 -7.89 5.01 -31.24
C ALA A 297 -9.08 4.10 -30.91
N GLN A 298 -9.18 3.64 -29.67
CA GLN A 298 -10.30 2.82 -29.20
C GLN A 298 -11.46 3.68 -28.72
N VAL A 299 -12.68 3.14 -28.80
CA VAL A 299 -13.88 3.80 -28.27
C VAL A 299 -13.89 3.77 -26.73
N LEU A 300 -13.33 2.71 -26.15
CA LEU A 300 -13.31 2.42 -24.73
C LEU A 300 -11.99 1.72 -24.38
N HIS A 301 -11.21 2.31 -23.47
CA HIS A 301 -9.88 1.83 -23.11
C HIS A 301 -9.90 0.93 -21.87
N ARG A 302 -9.30 -0.25 -21.99
CA ARG A 302 -9.29 -1.29 -20.93
C ARG A 302 -7.95 -1.35 -20.20
N GLU A 303 -7.92 -1.95 -19.02
CA GLU A 303 -6.68 -2.05 -18.24
C GLU A 303 -5.61 -2.92 -18.89
N ASP A 304 -6.01 -3.92 -19.69
CA ASP A 304 -5.16 -4.86 -20.43
C ASP A 304 -4.75 -4.38 -21.82
N GLU A 305 -5.17 -3.18 -22.22
CA GLU A 305 -4.79 -2.58 -23.50
C GLU A 305 -3.28 -2.26 -23.55
N PRO A 306 -2.59 -2.60 -24.65
CA PRO A 306 -1.19 -2.23 -24.84
C PRO A 306 -0.98 -0.71 -24.87
N PHE A 307 0.16 -0.24 -24.36
CA PHE A 307 0.50 1.18 -24.37
C PHE A 307 0.75 1.72 -25.79
N THR A 308 0.11 2.85 -26.11
CA THR A 308 0.26 3.60 -27.37
C THR A 308 0.32 5.12 -27.16
N PRO A 309 1.14 5.65 -26.24
CA PRO A 309 1.12 7.08 -25.93
C PRO A 309 1.60 7.95 -27.09
N LEU A 310 0.91 9.07 -27.35
CA LEU A 310 1.22 9.96 -28.47
C LEU A 310 2.37 10.95 -28.21
N GLY A 311 2.53 11.42 -26.97
CA GLY A 311 3.45 12.49 -26.60
C GLY A 311 4.29 12.17 -25.35
N VAL A 312 5.22 13.05 -25.00
CA VAL A 312 6.21 12.82 -23.94
C VAL A 312 5.55 12.57 -22.58
N TYR A 313 4.54 13.36 -22.20
CA TYR A 313 3.80 13.13 -20.96
C TYR A 313 3.24 11.69 -20.91
N GLY A 314 2.51 11.28 -21.95
CA GLY A 314 1.95 9.94 -22.06
C GLY A 314 3.02 8.84 -22.03
N GLN A 315 4.13 9.03 -22.75
CA GLN A 315 5.26 8.09 -22.75
C GLN A 315 5.84 7.89 -21.36
N THR A 316 6.03 8.98 -20.60
CA THR A 316 6.55 8.89 -19.24
C THR A 316 5.57 8.23 -18.27
N LYS A 317 4.26 8.44 -18.43
CA LYS A 317 3.22 7.74 -17.65
C LYS A 317 3.14 6.25 -17.99
N ALA A 318 3.22 5.88 -19.27
CA ALA A 318 3.24 4.49 -19.69
C ALA A 318 4.50 3.75 -19.19
N ALA A 319 5.65 4.41 -19.22
CA ALA A 319 6.88 3.89 -18.62
C ALA A 319 6.72 3.67 -17.11
N ALA A 320 6.10 4.63 -16.41
CA ALA A 320 5.80 4.51 -14.99
C ALA A 320 4.89 3.31 -14.67
N ASP A 321 3.84 3.10 -15.46
CA ASP A 321 2.97 1.93 -15.32
C ASP A 321 3.76 0.63 -15.46
N ALA A 322 4.57 0.49 -16.50
CA ALA A 322 5.38 -0.70 -16.73
C ALA A 322 6.37 -0.97 -15.58
N ILE A 323 6.93 0.10 -14.97
CA ILE A 323 7.78 0.00 -13.79
C ILE A 323 6.98 -0.45 -12.55
N VAL A 324 5.78 0.08 -12.34
CA VAL A 324 4.97 -0.24 -11.16
C VAL A 324 4.40 -1.66 -11.25
N GLN A 325 4.12 -2.17 -12.46
CA GLN A 325 3.63 -3.52 -12.67
C GLN A 325 4.55 -4.62 -12.11
N VAL A 326 5.86 -4.36 -11.97
CA VAL A 326 6.80 -5.35 -11.38
C VAL A 326 6.82 -5.33 -9.85
N VAL A 327 6.14 -4.38 -9.20
CA VAL A 327 5.99 -4.36 -7.75
C VAL A 327 4.92 -5.38 -7.37
N PRO A 328 5.19 -6.41 -6.53
CA PRO A 328 4.22 -7.47 -6.27
C PRO A 328 2.89 -6.98 -5.70
N ARG A 329 2.93 -5.93 -4.86
CA ARG A 329 1.78 -5.33 -4.20
C ARG A 329 1.56 -3.94 -4.77
N HIS A 330 0.87 -3.84 -5.90
CA HIS A 330 0.62 -2.55 -6.55
C HIS A 330 -0.85 -2.31 -6.88
N TYR A 331 -1.21 -1.03 -6.88
CA TYR A 331 -2.42 -0.54 -7.52
C TYR A 331 -2.04 0.58 -8.48
N ILE A 332 -2.21 0.37 -9.79
CA ILE A 332 -2.10 1.45 -10.76
C ILE A 332 -3.50 1.99 -10.99
N VAL A 333 -3.73 3.26 -10.67
CA VAL A 333 -5.04 3.91 -10.83
C VAL A 333 -4.96 4.86 -12.01
N ARG A 334 -5.39 4.42 -13.20
CA ARG A 334 -5.45 5.28 -14.39
C ARG A 334 -6.67 6.17 -14.32
N THR A 335 -6.46 7.48 -14.41
CA THR A 335 -7.55 8.46 -14.36
C THR A 335 -7.48 9.41 -15.56
N SER A 336 -8.49 10.24 -15.76
CA SER A 336 -8.60 11.19 -16.86
C SER A 336 -9.16 12.52 -16.37
N TRP A 337 -8.74 13.63 -16.96
CA TRP A 337 -9.42 14.94 -16.83
C TRP A 337 -9.73 15.32 -15.37
N VAL A 338 -8.68 15.35 -14.54
CA VAL A 338 -8.79 15.46 -13.08
C VAL A 338 -9.29 16.84 -12.64
N ILE A 339 -10.32 16.87 -11.79
CA ILE A 339 -10.92 18.07 -11.20
C ILE A 339 -10.86 18.00 -9.67
N GLY A 340 -10.19 18.98 -9.03
CA GLY A 340 -10.05 19.02 -7.58
C GLY A 340 -9.75 20.42 -7.04
N ASP A 341 -9.10 20.51 -5.87
CA ASP A 341 -8.70 21.79 -5.29
C ASP A 341 -7.36 22.30 -5.86
N GLY A 342 -7.46 22.98 -7.00
CA GLY A 342 -6.36 23.65 -7.69
C GLY A 342 -6.80 24.15 -9.07
N ASN A 343 -5.84 24.61 -9.88
CA ASN A 343 -6.13 25.04 -11.25
C ASN A 343 -6.59 23.84 -12.08
N ASN A 344 -7.75 23.95 -12.71
CA ASN A 344 -8.33 22.93 -13.58
C ASN A 344 -9.30 23.56 -14.59
N PHE A 345 -9.70 22.76 -15.57
CA PHE A 345 -10.56 23.19 -16.68
C PHE A 345 -11.89 23.79 -16.23
N VAL A 346 -12.58 23.15 -15.28
CA VAL A 346 -13.90 23.60 -14.80
C VAL A 346 -13.81 25.00 -14.17
N ARG A 347 -12.79 25.25 -13.33
CA ARG A 347 -12.53 26.58 -12.75
C ARG A 347 -12.20 27.61 -13.82
N THR A 348 -11.42 27.24 -14.84
CA THR A 348 -11.11 28.13 -15.96
C THR A 348 -12.39 28.51 -16.71
N MET A 349 -13.24 27.55 -17.06
CA MET A 349 -14.49 27.82 -17.77
C MET A 349 -15.45 28.69 -16.96
N ALA A 350 -15.62 28.40 -15.66
CA ALA A 350 -16.44 29.22 -14.77
C ALA A 350 -15.93 30.66 -14.68
N SER A 351 -14.62 30.86 -14.54
CA SER A 351 -14.02 32.21 -14.52
C SER A 351 -14.22 32.97 -15.84
N LEU A 352 -14.14 32.29 -16.99
CA LEU A 352 -14.44 32.91 -18.28
C LEU A 352 -15.92 33.29 -18.39
N ALA A 353 -16.82 32.44 -17.91
CA ALA A 353 -18.26 32.70 -17.86
C ALA A 353 -18.56 33.95 -17.01
N ASP A 354 -17.98 34.05 -15.81
CA ASP A 354 -18.13 35.22 -14.92
C ASP A 354 -17.66 36.52 -15.57
N ARG A 355 -16.58 36.43 -16.36
CA ARG A 355 -16.01 37.56 -17.11
C ARG A 355 -16.75 37.86 -18.41
N GLY A 356 -17.76 37.08 -18.79
CA GLY A 356 -18.53 37.25 -20.02
C GLY A 356 -17.70 37.02 -21.29
N ILE A 357 -16.71 36.13 -21.23
CA ILE A 357 -15.90 35.75 -22.39
C ILE A 357 -16.56 34.57 -23.09
N GLU A 358 -16.59 34.57 -24.43
CA GLU A 358 -17.12 33.49 -25.25
C GLU A 358 -15.96 32.67 -25.85
N PRO A 359 -15.60 31.50 -25.29
CA PRO A 359 -14.43 30.75 -25.70
C PRO A 359 -14.71 29.80 -26.86
N SER A 360 -13.67 29.53 -27.66
CA SER A 360 -13.63 28.35 -28.52
C SER A 360 -13.01 27.18 -27.77
N VAL A 361 -13.63 26.01 -27.79
CA VAL A 361 -13.22 24.81 -27.04
C VAL A 361 -13.28 23.59 -27.95
N VAL A 362 -12.35 22.64 -27.77
CA VAL A 362 -12.28 21.44 -28.62
C VAL A 362 -13.52 20.55 -28.46
N ASN A 363 -14.11 20.11 -29.57
CA ASN A 363 -15.34 19.30 -29.58
C ASN A 363 -15.15 17.85 -30.07
N ASP A 364 -13.93 17.48 -30.45
CA ASP A 364 -13.56 16.16 -30.98
C ASP A 364 -12.62 15.37 -30.04
N GLN A 365 -12.37 15.90 -28.83
CA GLN A 365 -11.72 15.19 -27.73
C GLN A 365 -12.78 14.76 -26.72
N ILE A 366 -13.00 13.44 -26.60
CA ILE A 366 -14.09 12.82 -25.84
C ILE A 366 -13.55 12.09 -24.62
N GLY A 367 -14.18 12.27 -23.47
CA GLY A 367 -13.74 11.66 -22.22
C GLY A 367 -14.73 11.86 -21.08
N ARG A 368 -14.27 11.59 -19.86
CA ARG A 368 -15.00 11.85 -18.61
C ARG A 368 -14.12 12.61 -17.63
N LEU A 369 -14.72 13.57 -16.91
CA LEU A 369 -14.06 14.20 -15.76
C LEU A 369 -13.80 13.15 -14.68
N SER A 370 -12.74 13.36 -13.89
CA SER A 370 -12.48 12.56 -12.68
C SER A 370 -12.29 13.47 -11.49
N PHE A 371 -13.23 13.46 -10.55
CA PHE A 371 -13.13 14.30 -9.37
C PHE A 371 -12.17 13.70 -8.36
N THR A 372 -11.26 14.51 -7.80
CA THR A 372 -10.20 14.03 -6.90
C THR A 372 -10.75 13.37 -5.64
N GLU A 373 -11.95 13.75 -5.19
CA GLU A 373 -12.64 13.10 -4.08
C GLU A 373 -13.06 11.67 -4.41
N ASP A 374 -13.51 11.40 -5.65
CA ASP A 374 -13.85 10.05 -6.12
C ASP A 374 -12.59 9.21 -6.35
N ILE A 375 -11.52 9.83 -6.88
CA ILE A 375 -10.23 9.14 -7.04
C ILE A 375 -9.67 8.74 -5.67
N ALA A 376 -9.68 9.66 -4.69
CA ALA A 376 -9.23 9.38 -3.34
C ALA A 376 -10.06 8.28 -2.66
N ALA A 377 -11.38 8.33 -2.79
CA ALA A 377 -12.28 7.30 -2.26
C ALA A 377 -12.05 5.94 -2.91
N GLY A 378 -11.85 5.89 -4.23
CA GLY A 378 -11.52 4.66 -4.95
C GLY A 378 -10.17 4.07 -4.54
N ILE A 379 -9.14 4.91 -4.33
CA ILE A 379 -7.84 4.46 -3.79
C ILE A 379 -8.02 3.85 -2.39
N ARG A 380 -8.76 4.51 -1.51
CA ARG A 380 -9.04 3.99 -0.16
C ARG A 380 -9.79 2.66 -0.24
N HIS A 381 -10.80 2.56 -1.11
CA HIS A 381 -11.55 1.32 -1.33
C HIS A 381 -10.63 0.15 -1.75
N LEU A 382 -9.72 0.37 -2.70
CA LEU A 382 -8.76 -0.66 -3.14
C LEU A 382 -7.84 -1.12 -1.99
N LEU A 383 -7.43 -0.19 -1.12
CA LEU A 383 -6.59 -0.51 0.05
C LEU A 383 -7.37 -1.27 1.13
N ASP A 384 -8.62 -0.86 1.41
CA ASP A 384 -9.42 -1.39 2.52
C ASP A 384 -10.11 -2.72 2.18
N SER A 385 -10.45 -2.95 0.90
CA SER A 385 -11.21 -4.13 0.46
C SER A 385 -10.36 -5.40 0.26
N GLY A 386 -9.05 -5.26 0.10
CA GLY A 386 -8.15 -6.40 -0.15
C GLY A 386 -8.40 -7.09 -1.50
N VAL A 387 -8.98 -6.40 -2.48
CA VAL A 387 -9.14 -6.89 -3.85
C VAL A 387 -7.78 -7.16 -4.51
N GLU A 388 -7.78 -7.86 -5.64
CA GLU A 388 -6.54 -8.25 -6.32
C GLU A 388 -5.69 -7.03 -6.70
N TYR A 389 -4.39 -7.07 -6.38
CA TYR A 389 -3.42 -6.08 -6.86
C TYR A 389 -3.39 -6.02 -8.39
N GLY A 390 -3.17 -4.83 -8.94
CA GLY A 390 -3.09 -4.63 -10.38
C GLY A 390 -3.49 -3.24 -10.85
N THR A 391 -3.77 -3.12 -12.13
CA THR A 391 -4.26 -1.88 -12.75
C THR A 391 -5.78 -1.77 -12.64
N TYR A 392 -6.27 -0.57 -12.34
CA TYR A 392 -7.67 -0.19 -12.29
C TYR A 392 -7.87 1.15 -12.99
N ASN A 393 -8.80 1.20 -13.92
CA ASN A 393 -9.27 2.46 -14.48
C ASN A 393 -10.27 3.12 -13.54
N LEU A 394 -10.11 4.43 -13.31
CA LEU A 394 -10.97 5.20 -12.41
C LEU A 394 -11.16 6.63 -12.94
N SER A 395 -12.35 6.87 -13.49
CA SER A 395 -12.93 8.18 -13.72
C SER A 395 -14.31 8.27 -13.08
N SER A 396 -14.95 9.44 -13.12
CA SER A 396 -16.38 9.51 -12.82
C SER A 396 -17.17 8.75 -13.89
N ASP A 397 -18.35 8.25 -13.52
CA ASP A 397 -19.21 7.47 -14.41
C ASP A 397 -20.17 8.36 -15.23
N GLY A 398 -20.91 7.76 -16.16
CA GLY A 398 -21.92 8.43 -16.99
C GLY A 398 -21.55 8.52 -18.47
N GLU A 399 -22.32 9.29 -19.24
CA GLU A 399 -22.07 9.47 -20.67
C GLU A 399 -20.79 10.30 -20.91
N PRO A 400 -19.87 9.85 -21.79
CA PRO A 400 -18.73 10.65 -22.22
C PRO A 400 -19.16 11.94 -22.91
N GLN A 401 -18.37 13.00 -22.74
CA GLN A 401 -18.63 14.31 -23.32
C GLN A 401 -17.38 14.89 -23.97
N SER A 402 -17.56 15.79 -24.93
CA SER A 402 -16.44 16.60 -25.41
C SER A 402 -16.08 17.70 -24.41
N TRP A 403 -14.87 18.26 -24.51
CA TRP A 403 -14.51 19.45 -23.72
C TRP A 403 -15.45 20.63 -23.98
N ALA A 404 -15.92 20.82 -25.23
CA ALA A 404 -16.87 21.87 -25.58
C ALA A 404 -18.24 21.68 -24.88
N ASP A 405 -18.73 20.45 -24.81
CA ASP A 405 -19.98 20.14 -24.10
C ASP A 405 -19.83 20.39 -22.60
N LEU A 406 -18.72 19.95 -22.00
CA LEU A 406 -18.44 20.22 -20.59
C LEU A 406 -18.30 21.72 -20.29
N ALA A 407 -17.68 22.49 -21.19
CA ALA A 407 -17.63 23.94 -21.06
C ALA A 407 -19.02 24.56 -21.13
N ALA A 408 -19.88 24.12 -22.07
CA ALA A 408 -21.26 24.59 -22.18
C ALA A 408 -22.07 24.26 -20.91
N ASP A 409 -21.89 23.06 -20.33
CA ASP A 409 -22.50 22.69 -19.04
C ASP A 409 -22.05 23.62 -17.91
N VAL A 410 -20.76 23.94 -17.83
CA VAL A 410 -20.24 24.89 -16.84
C VAL A 410 -20.85 26.28 -17.03
N TYR A 411 -20.98 26.77 -18.27
CA TYR A 411 -21.59 28.07 -18.56
C TYR A 411 -23.04 28.12 -18.10
N GLU A 412 -23.82 27.09 -18.41
CA GLU A 412 -25.21 26.95 -17.96
C GLU A 412 -25.31 26.94 -16.43
N LEU A 413 -24.47 26.16 -15.75
CA LEU A 413 -24.42 26.09 -14.30
C LEU A 413 -23.98 27.41 -13.64
N SER A 414 -23.17 28.22 -14.33
CA SER A 414 -22.80 29.59 -13.96
C SER A 414 -23.84 30.64 -14.36
N GLY A 415 -25.01 30.25 -14.88
CA GLY A 415 -26.09 31.15 -15.26
C GLY A 415 -25.86 31.92 -16.57
N LYS A 416 -25.04 31.38 -17.47
CA LYS A 416 -24.78 31.90 -18.83
C LYS A 416 -25.40 30.98 -19.88
N ASP A 417 -25.51 31.48 -21.12
CA ASP A 417 -26.00 30.68 -22.24
C ASP A 417 -24.98 29.62 -22.64
N ARG A 418 -25.43 28.37 -22.84
CA ARG A 418 -24.61 27.27 -23.39
C ARG A 418 -24.01 27.64 -24.74
N ALA A 419 -24.74 28.38 -25.57
CA ALA A 419 -24.33 28.78 -26.91
C ALA A 419 -23.16 29.79 -26.92
N ALA A 420 -22.77 30.34 -25.78
CA ALA A 420 -21.59 31.18 -25.63
C ALA A 420 -20.27 30.40 -25.83
N VAL A 421 -20.31 29.07 -25.79
CA VAL A 421 -19.16 28.21 -26.07
C VAL A 421 -19.21 27.75 -27.52
N THR A 422 -18.15 28.04 -28.27
CA THR A 422 -18.02 27.58 -29.67
C THR A 422 -17.17 26.32 -29.74
N GLY A 423 -17.75 25.21 -30.19
CA GLY A 423 -17.00 23.98 -30.47
C GLY A 423 -16.12 24.11 -31.72
N VAL A 424 -14.85 23.71 -31.63
CA VAL A 424 -13.91 23.66 -32.76
C VAL A 424 -13.17 22.32 -32.77
N SER A 425 -12.67 21.87 -33.93
CA SER A 425 -11.85 20.66 -33.98
C SER A 425 -10.49 20.86 -33.31
N THR A 426 -9.85 19.77 -32.88
CA THR A 426 -8.47 19.76 -32.37
C THR A 426 -7.51 20.36 -33.39
N ALA A 427 -7.68 20.02 -34.68
CA ALA A 427 -6.86 20.55 -35.76
C ALA A 427 -6.97 22.07 -35.92
N GLU A 428 -8.19 22.62 -35.79
CA GLU A 428 -8.41 24.08 -35.84
C GLU A 428 -7.88 24.76 -34.59
N TYR A 429 -8.17 24.21 -33.40
CA TYR A 429 -7.78 24.79 -32.12
C TYR A 429 -6.27 24.94 -31.96
N PHE A 430 -5.49 23.96 -32.46
CA PHE A 430 -4.03 23.96 -32.39
C PHE A 430 -3.34 24.44 -33.67
N LYS A 431 -4.08 24.95 -34.65
CA LYS A 431 -3.50 25.48 -35.88
C LYS A 431 -2.46 26.58 -35.59
N GLY A 432 -1.20 26.32 -35.95
CA GLY A 432 -0.09 27.25 -35.74
C GLY A 432 0.42 27.37 -34.29
N LYS A 433 0.00 26.45 -33.40
CA LYS A 433 0.49 26.35 -32.02
C LYS A 433 1.38 25.11 -31.90
N GLU A 434 2.50 25.24 -31.20
CA GLU A 434 3.23 24.07 -30.71
C GLU A 434 2.48 23.54 -29.48
N ALA A 435 1.92 22.35 -29.59
CA ALA A 435 1.17 21.68 -28.53
C ALA A 435 1.44 20.17 -28.58
N ALA A 436 1.35 19.52 -27.43
CA ALA A 436 1.47 18.08 -27.35
C ALA A 436 0.28 17.41 -28.05
N PRO A 437 0.49 16.29 -28.76
CA PRO A 437 -0.62 15.52 -29.32
C PRO A 437 -1.50 14.98 -28.19
N ARG A 438 -2.83 15.10 -28.37
CA ARG A 438 -3.84 14.68 -27.40
C ARG A 438 -4.66 13.52 -27.97
N PRO A 439 -4.95 12.48 -27.18
CA PRO A 439 -5.89 11.44 -27.58
C PRO A 439 -7.25 12.06 -27.89
N LEU A 440 -7.86 11.66 -29.00
CA LEU A 440 -9.22 12.11 -29.36
C LEU A 440 -10.29 11.40 -28.53
N ASN A 441 -9.98 10.22 -27.99
CA ASN A 441 -10.82 9.52 -27.04
C ASN A 441 -9.98 9.13 -25.82
N SER A 442 -10.51 9.38 -24.62
CA SER A 442 -9.90 8.98 -23.35
C SER A 442 -10.88 8.28 -22.41
N VAL A 443 -11.97 7.72 -22.96
CA VAL A 443 -12.97 7.03 -22.17
C VAL A 443 -12.40 5.71 -21.65
N LEU A 444 -12.25 5.63 -20.33
CA LEU A 444 -11.79 4.44 -19.64
C LEU A 444 -12.95 3.48 -19.32
N ASP A 445 -12.74 2.18 -19.50
CA ASP A 445 -13.63 1.11 -19.04
C ASP A 445 -13.60 1.03 -17.51
N LEU A 446 -14.76 1.18 -16.86
CA LEU A 446 -14.88 1.16 -15.39
C LEU A 446 -15.37 -0.19 -14.86
N ALA A 447 -15.53 -1.21 -15.72
CA ALA A 447 -16.10 -2.50 -15.33
C ALA A 447 -15.29 -3.17 -14.21
N LYS A 448 -13.96 -3.07 -14.23
CA LYS A 448 -13.10 -3.72 -13.23
C LYS A 448 -13.24 -3.10 -11.84
N ILE A 449 -13.22 -1.77 -11.74
CA ILE A 449 -13.36 -1.09 -10.43
C ILE A 449 -14.76 -1.27 -9.84
N LYS A 450 -15.80 -1.33 -10.69
CA LYS A 450 -17.17 -1.68 -10.29
C LYS A 450 -17.28 -3.13 -9.80
N ALA A 451 -16.67 -4.08 -10.50
CA ALA A 451 -16.60 -5.47 -10.06
C ALA A 451 -15.84 -5.65 -8.74
N ALA A 452 -14.88 -4.76 -8.45
CA ALA A 452 -14.20 -4.66 -7.16
C ALA A 452 -15.06 -4.05 -6.04
N GLY A 453 -16.31 -3.64 -6.33
CA GLY A 453 -17.27 -3.14 -5.36
C GLY A 453 -17.28 -1.63 -5.14
N TYR A 454 -16.58 -0.85 -5.98
CA TYR A 454 -16.61 0.61 -5.92
C TYR A 454 -17.43 1.18 -7.08
N GLU A 455 -18.44 2.00 -6.76
CA GLU A 455 -19.29 2.65 -7.75
C GLU A 455 -18.89 4.13 -7.90
N PRO A 456 -18.26 4.53 -9.02
CA PRO A 456 -17.90 5.92 -9.23
C PRO A 456 -19.14 6.80 -9.39
N ALA A 457 -19.10 8.01 -8.81
CA ALA A 457 -20.19 8.96 -8.96
C ALA A 457 -20.35 9.44 -10.42
N LEU A 458 -21.56 9.84 -10.78
CA LEU A 458 -21.84 10.42 -12.10
C LEU A 458 -21.12 11.76 -12.28
N SER A 459 -20.46 11.90 -13.43
CA SER A 459 -19.69 13.10 -13.78
C SER A 459 -20.54 14.38 -13.74
N SER A 460 -21.78 14.31 -14.24
CA SER A 460 -22.74 15.42 -14.24
C SER A 460 -23.14 15.87 -12.83
N THR A 461 -23.43 14.94 -11.93
CA THR A 461 -23.77 15.24 -10.52
C THR A 461 -22.60 15.89 -9.78
N ARG A 462 -21.37 15.39 -10.03
CA ARG A 462 -20.16 15.97 -9.44
C ARG A 462 -19.86 17.35 -10.02
N LEU A 463 -20.02 17.55 -11.33
CA LEU A 463 -19.85 18.85 -11.98
C LEU A 463 -20.80 19.90 -11.40
N GLU A 464 -22.09 19.58 -11.31
CA GLU A 464 -23.10 20.46 -10.72
C GLU A 464 -22.72 20.84 -9.28
N SER A 465 -22.39 19.84 -8.46
CA SER A 465 -21.99 20.06 -7.06
C SER A 465 -20.73 20.92 -6.94
N TYR A 466 -19.74 20.67 -7.81
CA TYR A 466 -18.47 21.39 -7.81
C TYR A 466 -18.64 22.85 -8.23
N VAL A 467 -19.43 23.13 -9.27
CA VAL A 467 -19.71 24.51 -9.72
C VAL A 467 -20.55 25.25 -8.67
N LYS A 468 -21.64 24.66 -8.18
CA LYS A 468 -22.56 25.33 -7.24
C LYS A 468 -21.98 25.52 -5.84
N ASN A 469 -21.28 24.53 -5.29
CA ASN A 469 -20.84 24.54 -3.89
C ASN A 469 -19.32 24.75 -3.73
N GLY A 470 -18.53 24.34 -4.72
CA GLY A 470 -17.06 24.36 -4.67
C GLY A 470 -16.41 25.67 -5.10
N LEU A 471 -17.15 26.53 -5.82
CA LEU A 471 -16.68 27.86 -6.24
C LEU A 471 -17.00 28.97 -5.23
N ILE A 472 -17.99 28.78 -4.35
CA ILE A 472 -18.45 29.79 -3.38
C ILE A 472 -17.59 29.81 -2.09
N LYS A 473 -16.77 28.77 -1.83
CA LYS A 473 -15.97 28.64 -0.61
C LYS A 473 -14.56 29.28 -0.65
N GLN A 474 -14.36 30.40 -1.37
CA GLN A 474 -13.12 31.18 -1.29
C GLN A 474 -13.38 32.64 -0.96
#